data_AF-A0A6I5CJ83-F1
#
_entry.id   AF-A0A6I5CJ83-F1
#
_cell.length_a   1.000
_cell.length_b   1.000
_cell.length_c   1.000
_cell.angle_alpha   90.00
_cell.angle_beta   90.00
_cell.angle_gamma   90.00
#
_symmetry.space_group_name_H-M   'P 1'
#
loop_
_entity.id
_entity.type
_entity.pdbx_description
1 polymer ?
#
loop_
_entity_poly.entity_id
_entity_poly.type
_entity_poly.pdbx_seq_one_letter_code
_entity_poly.pdbx_strand_id
1 'polypeptide(L)'
;MTHRWRQRRKLTAAAAAAGVLVALGAAGSSAQAAQGAQAARGHSAARSEVVSGDARFEVLSPTLIRTEYAGDAKFVDAATFNAIGRDTFGRTPFTLSTRHGELTIRTSAMTLTYKVGSGKFTADNLKVTERAGKQSVSAAPWPNAPVCAVGTRCEAEDQTLNGVGVAMDHSGYTGSGFAAGFQSTGNSLSFSVTVPKAGTYQVATRYANAVGGD
;
A
#
# COMPACT_ATOMS: atom_id res chain seq x y z
N MET A 1 32.71 13.54 -1.40
CA MET A 1 31.58 12.89 -2.11
C MET A 1 31.46 13.52 -3.49
N THR A 2 31.51 12.71 -4.55
CA THR A 2 31.38 13.21 -5.93
C THR A 2 29.91 13.39 -6.28
N HIS A 3 29.47 14.63 -6.46
CA HIS A 3 28.11 14.94 -6.91
C HIS A 3 27.95 14.55 -8.38
N ARG A 4 27.39 13.37 -8.68
CA ARG A 4 26.96 13.03 -10.04
C ARG A 4 25.66 13.76 -10.35
N TRP A 5 25.68 14.64 -11.34
CA TRP A 5 24.52 15.44 -11.70
C TRP A 5 23.66 14.74 -12.76
N ARG A 6 22.39 14.50 -12.38
CA ARG A 6 21.23 14.25 -13.24
C ARG A 6 21.37 13.09 -14.24
N GLN A 7 20.84 11.92 -13.90
CA GLN A 7 20.45 10.92 -14.90
C GLN A 7 19.18 11.40 -15.60
N ARG A 8 19.13 11.30 -16.94
CA ARG A 8 17.95 11.62 -17.75
C ARG A 8 17.51 10.39 -18.52
N ARG A 9 16.24 10.00 -18.37
CA ARG A 9 15.60 8.96 -19.19
C ARG A 9 14.34 9.51 -19.84
N LYS A 10 14.13 9.13 -21.10
CA LYS A 10 12.89 9.44 -21.83
C LYS A 10 11.84 8.39 -21.47
N LEU A 11 10.67 8.84 -21.05
CA LEU A 11 9.49 7.97 -20.86
C LEU A 11 8.36 8.45 -21.77
N THR A 12 7.67 7.53 -22.41
CA THR A 12 6.43 7.78 -23.14
C THR A 12 5.26 7.64 -22.17
N ALA A 13 4.47 8.69 -22.02
CA ALA A 13 3.24 8.67 -21.24
C ALA A 13 2.05 8.92 -22.17
N ALA A 14 1.00 8.11 -22.06
CA ALA A 14 -0.30 8.43 -22.64
C ALA A 14 -1.04 9.38 -21.69
N ALA A 15 -1.87 10.28 -22.23
CA ALA A 15 -2.91 10.90 -21.42
C ALA A 15 -3.82 9.77 -20.92
N ALA A 16 -4.08 9.72 -19.62
CA ALA A 16 -4.64 8.55 -18.97
C ALA A 16 -5.98 8.12 -19.60
N ALA A 17 -5.96 6.99 -20.31
CA ALA A 17 -7.09 6.08 -20.44
C ALA A 17 -6.61 4.74 -19.88
N ALA A 18 -7.13 4.38 -18.72
CA ALA A 18 -6.72 3.18 -17.97
C ALA A 18 -6.94 1.91 -18.80
N GLY A 19 -5.90 1.09 -18.95
CA GLY A 19 -5.98 -0.22 -19.61
C GLY A 19 -5.03 -1.20 -18.92
N VAL A 20 -5.60 -2.28 -18.36
CA VAL A 20 -4.90 -3.36 -17.64
C VAL A 20 -4.46 -4.43 -18.65
N LEU A 21 -3.20 -4.86 -18.55
CA LEU A 21 -2.67 -6.05 -19.25
C LEU A 21 -2.49 -7.17 -18.22
N VAL A 22 -3.18 -8.30 -18.45
CA VAL A 22 -3.07 -9.55 -17.70
C VAL A 22 -2.20 -10.51 -18.50
N ALA A 23 -1.27 -11.21 -17.83
CA ALA A 23 -0.61 -12.39 -18.38
C ALA A 23 -0.67 -13.55 -17.38
N LEU A 24 -1.18 -14.70 -17.86
CA LEU A 24 -1.28 -15.98 -17.14
C LEU A 24 0.01 -16.79 -17.23
N GLY A 25 0.29 -17.59 -16.20
CA GLY A 25 1.29 -18.67 -16.20
C GLY A 25 0.91 -19.75 -15.18
N ALA A 26 0.97 -21.02 -15.60
CA ALA A 26 0.28 -22.17 -15.02
C ALA A 26 1.17 -23.12 -14.18
N ALA A 27 0.47 -23.89 -13.33
CA ALA A 27 0.65 -25.29 -12.90
C ALA A 27 1.87 -25.73 -12.06
N GLY A 28 1.56 -26.48 -10.99
CA GLY A 28 2.47 -27.38 -10.29
C GLY A 28 1.81 -27.99 -9.04
N SER A 29 1.36 -29.25 -9.13
CA SER A 29 0.85 -30.04 -7.99
C SER A 29 1.87 -31.09 -7.55
N SER A 30 2.04 -31.28 -6.24
CA SER A 30 2.47 -32.58 -5.68
C SER A 30 2.17 -32.71 -4.18
N ALA A 31 1.28 -33.68 -3.88
CA ALA A 31 1.27 -34.70 -2.82
C ALA A 31 1.44 -34.37 -1.32
N GLN A 32 0.56 -34.99 -0.54
CA GLN A 32 0.45 -35.06 0.93
C GLN A 32 1.37 -36.12 1.57
N ALA A 33 1.76 -35.86 2.83
CA ALA A 33 1.89 -36.80 3.98
C ALA A 33 2.37 -35.94 5.18
N ALA A 34 2.05 -36.15 6.46
CA ALA A 34 1.15 -37.02 7.22
C ALA A 34 0.93 -36.35 8.60
N GLN A 35 -0.04 -36.87 9.35
CA GLN A 35 -0.61 -36.33 10.58
C GLN A 35 0.32 -36.44 11.82
N GLY A 36 0.11 -35.53 12.78
CA GLY A 36 0.42 -35.78 14.19
C GLY A 36 0.75 -34.55 15.04
N ALA A 37 -0.27 -33.85 15.56
CA ALA A 37 -0.30 -33.26 16.91
C ALA A 37 -1.59 -32.43 17.09
N GLN A 38 -2.61 -33.03 17.70
CA GLN A 38 -3.73 -32.29 18.29
C GLN A 38 -3.30 -31.79 19.67
N ALA A 39 -3.28 -30.46 19.86
CA ALA A 39 -3.95 -29.75 20.96
C ALA A 39 -3.45 -28.30 21.06
N ALA A 40 -4.11 -27.40 20.33
CA ALA A 40 -4.37 -26.04 20.82
C ALA A 40 -5.70 -25.62 20.19
N ARG A 41 -6.74 -25.51 21.01
CA ARG A 41 -8.05 -25.03 20.57
C ARG A 41 -7.94 -23.54 20.25
N GLY A 42 -7.54 -23.23 19.01
CA GLY A 42 -7.60 -21.88 18.45
C GLY A 42 -9.06 -21.45 18.36
N HIS A 43 -9.47 -20.54 19.24
CA HIS A 43 -10.79 -19.94 19.20
C HIS A 43 -10.90 -18.98 18.00
N SER A 44 -11.41 -19.51 16.88
CA SER A 44 -12.10 -18.85 15.77
C SER A 44 -11.77 -17.37 15.46
N ALA A 45 -10.59 -17.11 14.88
CA ALA A 45 -10.29 -15.87 14.14
C ALA A 45 -11.18 -15.68 12.88
N ALA A 46 -11.80 -16.75 12.38
CA ALA A 46 -12.49 -16.82 11.09
C ALA A 46 -13.84 -16.05 10.96
N ARG A 47 -14.28 -15.28 11.96
CA ARG A 47 -15.59 -14.57 11.91
C ARG A 47 -15.50 -13.05 11.84
N SER A 48 -14.34 -12.47 12.11
CA SER A 48 -14.11 -11.01 12.01
C SER A 48 -13.14 -10.65 10.89
N GLU A 49 -12.58 -11.64 10.21
CA GLU A 49 -11.61 -11.48 9.13
C GLU A 49 -12.31 -11.54 7.76
N VAL A 50 -11.93 -10.63 6.87
CA VAL A 50 -12.36 -10.57 5.47
C VAL A 50 -11.11 -10.50 4.62
N VAL A 51 -10.95 -11.43 3.69
CA VAL A 51 -9.80 -11.47 2.76
C VAL A 51 -10.28 -11.24 1.33
N SER A 52 -9.56 -10.41 0.58
CA SER A 52 -9.79 -10.06 -0.81
C SER A 52 -8.47 -10.04 -1.57
N GLY A 53 -8.05 -11.22 -2.04
CA GLY A 53 -6.72 -11.44 -2.62
C GLY A 53 -5.62 -11.14 -1.60
N ASP A 54 -4.73 -10.23 -1.95
CA ASP A 54 -3.60 -9.77 -1.13
C ASP A 54 -3.99 -8.82 0.01
N ALA A 55 -5.27 -8.45 0.11
CA ALA A 55 -5.79 -7.55 1.13
C ALA A 55 -6.58 -8.30 2.20
N ARG A 56 -6.29 -8.01 3.47
CA ARG A 56 -7.00 -8.53 4.63
C ARG A 56 -7.57 -7.39 5.47
N PHE A 57 -8.77 -7.60 5.99
CA PHE A 57 -9.48 -6.69 6.89
C PHE A 57 -9.95 -7.45 8.12
N GLU A 58 -9.63 -6.96 9.30
CA GLU A 58 -10.10 -7.53 10.57
C GLU A 58 -10.99 -6.52 11.29
N VAL A 59 -12.26 -6.87 11.47
CA VAL A 59 -13.25 -6.05 12.14
C VAL A 59 -13.10 -6.22 13.65
N LEU A 60 -12.48 -5.24 14.29
CA LEU A 60 -12.19 -5.26 15.74
C LEU A 60 -13.32 -4.61 16.54
N SER A 61 -13.86 -3.48 16.09
CA SER A 61 -14.96 -2.77 16.75
C SER A 61 -15.91 -2.12 15.73
N PRO A 62 -17.06 -1.57 16.14
CA PRO A 62 -17.91 -0.77 15.25
C PRO A 62 -17.18 0.37 14.53
N THR A 63 -16.07 0.88 15.08
CA THR A 63 -15.29 2.00 14.53
C THR A 63 -13.83 1.63 14.27
N LEU A 64 -13.46 0.35 14.31
CA LEU A 64 -12.08 -0.08 14.11
C LEU A 64 -12.01 -1.32 13.23
N ILE A 65 -11.42 -1.15 12.04
CA ILE A 65 -11.03 -2.24 11.16
C ILE A 65 -9.51 -2.15 10.97
N ARG A 66 -8.79 -3.21 11.33
CA ARG A 66 -7.38 -3.36 10.98
C ARG A 66 -7.29 -3.80 9.52
N THR A 67 -6.35 -3.23 8.79
CA THR A 67 -6.11 -3.60 7.39
C THR A 67 -4.69 -4.10 7.22
N GLU A 68 -4.50 -5.07 6.34
CA GLU A 68 -3.19 -5.59 6.00
C GLU A 68 -3.12 -5.87 4.50
N TYR A 69 -1.99 -5.54 3.88
CA TYR A 69 -1.72 -5.87 2.48
C TYR A 69 -0.42 -6.67 2.41
N ALA A 70 -0.50 -7.87 1.84
CA ALA A 70 0.62 -8.76 1.60
C ALA A 70 0.59 -9.18 0.13
N GLY A 71 1.55 -8.75 -0.68
CA GLY A 71 1.59 -9.02 -2.13
C GLY A 71 1.78 -10.50 -2.50
N ASP A 72 1.95 -11.37 -1.51
CA ASP A 72 2.01 -12.82 -1.61
C ASP A 72 0.90 -13.53 -0.82
N ALA A 73 -0.09 -12.77 -0.33
CA ALA A 73 -1.16 -13.19 0.56
C ALA A 73 -0.71 -13.89 1.86
N LYS A 74 0.56 -13.74 2.28
CA LYS A 74 1.05 -14.26 3.56
C LYS A 74 0.92 -13.19 4.64
N PHE A 75 -0.21 -13.21 5.33
CA PHE A 75 -0.49 -12.28 6.39
C PHE A 75 0.24 -12.64 7.70
N VAL A 76 0.58 -11.62 8.48
CA VAL A 76 1.33 -11.73 9.72
C VAL A 76 0.39 -11.53 10.91
N ASP A 77 0.21 -12.59 11.68
CA ASP A 77 -0.62 -12.59 12.90
C ASP A 77 0.17 -12.30 14.18
N ALA A 78 1.48 -12.04 14.06
CA ALA A 78 2.32 -11.72 15.22
C ALA A 78 1.82 -10.47 15.95
N ALA A 79 1.92 -10.44 17.28
CA ALA A 79 1.59 -9.27 18.09
C ALA A 79 2.47 -8.09 17.69
N THR A 80 1.86 -7.04 17.15
CA THR A 80 2.57 -5.81 16.79
C THR A 80 2.41 -4.79 17.91
N PHE A 81 3.42 -3.93 18.11
CA PHE A 81 3.40 -2.84 19.11
C PHE A 81 2.14 -1.95 19.02
N ASN A 82 1.59 -1.77 17.81
CA ASN A 82 0.41 -0.93 17.56
C ASN A 82 -0.94 -1.62 17.85
N ALA A 83 -0.95 -2.91 18.25
CA ALA A 83 -2.18 -3.66 18.48
C ALA A 83 -1.97 -4.73 19.57
N ILE A 84 -1.90 -4.28 20.83
CA ILE A 84 -1.88 -5.13 22.02
C ILE A 84 -3.34 -5.48 22.39
N GLY A 85 -3.66 -6.77 22.58
CA GLY A 85 -5.01 -7.22 22.95
C GLY A 85 -5.99 -7.34 21.78
N ARG A 86 -5.55 -7.73 20.57
CA ARG A 86 -6.43 -7.94 19.41
C ARG A 86 -7.56 -8.93 19.69
N ASP A 87 -7.30 -9.89 20.56
CA ASP A 87 -8.20 -10.99 20.87
C ASP A 87 -9.18 -10.63 22.00
N THR A 88 -9.03 -9.44 22.61
CA THR A 88 -9.87 -8.98 23.72
C THR A 88 -11.06 -8.14 23.27
N PHE A 89 -11.16 -7.81 21.99
CA PHE A 89 -12.32 -7.13 21.44
C PHE A 89 -13.53 -8.07 21.37
N GLY A 90 -14.68 -7.56 21.80
CA GLY A 90 -15.96 -8.26 21.64
C GLY A 90 -16.34 -8.44 20.17
N ARG A 91 -17.14 -9.46 19.86
CA ARG A 91 -17.60 -9.71 18.49
C ARG A 91 -18.38 -8.51 17.94
N THR A 92 -17.92 -7.95 16.83
CA THR A 92 -18.60 -6.85 16.12
C THR A 92 -19.42 -7.39 14.95
N PRO A 93 -20.75 -7.20 14.92
CA PRO A 93 -21.55 -7.50 13.73
C PRO A 93 -21.18 -6.58 12.56
N PHE A 94 -21.07 -7.15 11.37
CA PHE A 94 -20.88 -6.41 10.13
C PHE A 94 -21.58 -7.11 8.97
N THR A 95 -21.79 -6.37 7.89
CA THR A 95 -22.21 -6.91 6.59
C THR A 95 -21.11 -6.74 5.57
N LEU A 96 -21.09 -7.66 4.60
CA LEU A 96 -20.11 -7.76 3.54
C LEU A 96 -20.84 -7.77 2.19
N SER A 97 -20.40 -6.96 1.24
CA SER A 97 -20.88 -7.03 -0.14
C SER A 97 -19.75 -6.71 -1.10
N THR A 98 -19.68 -7.44 -2.21
CA THR A 98 -18.80 -7.10 -3.33
C THR A 98 -19.66 -6.88 -4.57
N ARG A 99 -19.65 -5.66 -5.11
CA ARG A 99 -20.42 -5.30 -6.31
C ARG A 99 -19.56 -4.39 -7.19
N HIS A 100 -19.62 -4.60 -8.51
CA HIS A 100 -18.86 -3.79 -9.49
C HIS A 100 -17.36 -3.64 -9.16
N GLY A 101 -16.73 -4.68 -8.60
CA GLY A 101 -15.31 -4.65 -8.22
C GLY A 101 -15.00 -3.83 -6.96
N GLU A 102 -16.01 -3.43 -6.19
CA GLU A 102 -15.84 -2.77 -4.90
C GLU A 102 -16.32 -3.68 -3.76
N LEU A 103 -15.41 -3.97 -2.83
CA LEU A 103 -15.67 -4.62 -1.55
C LEU A 103 -16.20 -3.55 -0.59
N THR A 104 -17.31 -3.84 0.10
CA THR A 104 -17.90 -3.00 1.15
C THR A 104 -18.05 -3.79 2.44
N ILE A 105 -17.44 -3.29 3.52
CA ILE A 105 -17.61 -3.79 4.89
C ILE A 105 -18.36 -2.73 5.68
N ARG A 106 -19.53 -3.06 6.24
CA ARG A 106 -20.34 -2.13 7.02
C ARG A 106 -20.60 -2.66 8.42
N THR A 107 -20.22 -1.88 9.43
CA THR A 107 -20.57 -2.09 10.83
C THR A 107 -21.75 -1.19 11.22
N SER A 108 -22.12 -1.13 12.50
CA SER A 108 -23.12 -0.18 12.99
C SER A 108 -22.68 1.29 12.88
N ALA A 109 -21.38 1.57 12.92
CA ALA A 109 -20.84 2.94 12.97
C ALA A 109 -19.90 3.29 11.81
N MET A 110 -19.52 2.34 10.96
CA MET A 110 -18.53 2.54 9.90
C MET A 110 -18.91 1.83 8.61
N THR A 111 -18.47 2.38 7.48
CA THR A 111 -18.45 1.71 6.19
C THR A 111 -17.05 1.87 5.60
N LEU A 112 -16.40 0.75 5.29
CA LEU A 112 -15.13 0.69 4.57
C LEU A 112 -15.40 0.18 3.16
N THR A 113 -14.83 0.85 2.15
CA THR A 113 -14.84 0.36 0.77
C THR A 113 -13.44 0.17 0.21
N TYR A 114 -13.23 -0.94 -0.52
CA TYR A 114 -11.96 -1.28 -1.15
C TYR A 114 -12.17 -1.69 -2.62
N LYS A 115 -11.38 -1.15 -3.53
CA LYS A 115 -11.38 -1.61 -4.93
C LYS A 115 -10.66 -2.96 -5.02
N VAL A 116 -11.41 -4.03 -5.28
CA VAL A 116 -10.88 -5.40 -5.31
C VAL A 116 -9.76 -5.52 -6.33
N GLY A 117 -8.64 -6.12 -5.92
CA GLY A 117 -7.48 -6.36 -6.79
C GLY A 117 -6.68 -5.10 -7.15
N SER A 118 -6.90 -3.96 -6.49
CA SER A 118 -6.18 -2.71 -6.77
C SER A 118 -4.77 -2.63 -6.15
N GLY A 119 -4.31 -3.69 -5.48
CA GLY A 119 -3.03 -3.71 -4.78
C GLY A 119 -3.06 -2.98 -3.43
N LYS A 120 -1.88 -2.49 -3.01
CA LYS A 120 -1.64 -1.79 -1.74
C LYS A 120 -2.64 -0.65 -1.52
N PHE A 121 -3.02 -0.40 -0.27
CA PHE A 121 -4.00 0.63 0.07
C PHE A 121 -3.51 2.05 -0.24
N THR A 122 -4.41 2.84 -0.82
CA THR A 122 -4.23 4.25 -1.22
C THR A 122 -5.54 5.01 -1.01
N ALA A 123 -5.52 6.33 -1.09
CA ALA A 123 -6.75 7.14 -0.95
C ALA A 123 -7.74 6.89 -2.10
N ASP A 124 -7.23 6.44 -3.25
CA ASP A 124 -8.03 6.16 -4.44
C ASP A 124 -8.76 4.83 -4.34
N ASN A 125 -8.22 3.87 -3.58
CA ASN A 125 -8.72 2.51 -3.54
C ASN A 125 -9.28 2.03 -2.20
N LEU A 126 -9.04 2.76 -1.09
CA LEU A 126 -9.54 2.43 0.23
C LEU A 126 -10.12 3.68 0.91
N LYS A 127 -11.41 3.61 1.24
CA LYS A 127 -12.14 4.73 1.87
C LYS A 127 -12.87 4.25 3.10
N VAL A 128 -12.98 5.13 4.09
CA VAL A 128 -13.73 4.89 5.32
C VAL A 128 -14.71 6.02 5.54
N THR A 129 -15.95 5.68 5.87
CA THR A 129 -16.96 6.62 6.35
C THR A 129 -17.40 6.20 7.74
N GLU A 130 -17.23 7.08 8.72
CA GLU A 130 -17.64 6.86 10.11
C GLU A 130 -18.85 7.73 10.46
N ARG A 131 -19.71 7.23 11.36
CA ARG A 131 -20.81 7.99 11.95
C ARG A 131 -20.41 8.49 13.33
N ALA A 132 -20.28 9.81 13.46
CA ALA A 132 -20.17 10.51 14.73
C ALA A 132 -21.54 11.11 15.09
N GLY A 133 -22.38 10.32 15.77
CA GLY A 133 -23.77 10.71 16.04
C GLY A 133 -24.58 10.88 14.76
N LYS A 134 -25.08 12.10 14.49
CA LYS A 134 -25.81 12.43 13.25
C LYS A 134 -24.90 12.79 12.07
N GLN A 135 -23.61 13.03 12.32
CA GLN A 135 -22.66 13.44 11.29
C GLN A 135 -21.96 12.21 10.71
N SER A 136 -21.73 12.22 9.39
CA SER A 136 -20.89 11.23 8.72
C SER A 136 -19.60 11.90 8.26
N VAL A 137 -18.46 11.32 8.59
CA VAL A 137 -17.13 11.82 8.23
C VAL A 137 -16.47 10.80 7.31
N SER A 138 -16.04 11.23 6.13
CA SER A 138 -15.29 10.37 5.20
C SER A 138 -13.80 10.67 5.31
N ALA A 139 -12.98 9.63 5.42
CA ALA A 139 -11.53 9.71 5.43
C ALA A 139 -10.92 8.72 4.42
N ALA A 140 -9.76 9.09 3.90
CA ALA A 140 -8.84 8.19 3.20
C ALA A 140 -7.68 7.92 4.17
N PRO A 141 -7.74 6.85 4.98
CA PRO A 141 -6.73 6.58 6.00
C PRO A 141 -5.33 6.33 5.43
N TRP A 142 -5.22 6.03 4.13
CA TRP A 142 -3.96 6.01 3.39
C TRP A 142 -3.89 7.23 2.49
N PRO A 143 -3.05 8.23 2.78
CA PRO A 143 -2.86 9.35 1.88
C PRO A 143 -2.22 8.87 0.58
N ASN A 144 -2.64 9.44 -0.55
CA ASN A 144 -1.87 9.29 -1.79
C ASN A 144 -0.54 10.03 -1.60
N ALA A 145 0.56 9.47 -2.12
CA ALA A 145 1.76 10.26 -2.32
C ALA A 145 1.42 11.48 -3.21
N PRO A 146 2.08 12.64 -3.01
CA PRO A 146 1.86 13.82 -3.83
C PRO A 146 2.05 13.49 -5.31
N VAL A 147 1.13 13.97 -6.15
CA VAL A 147 1.25 13.80 -7.61
C VAL A 147 2.19 14.88 -8.15
N CYS A 148 3.22 14.44 -8.86
CA CYS A 148 4.19 15.32 -9.51
C CYS A 148 3.60 15.97 -10.75
N ALA A 149 3.90 17.25 -10.96
CA ALA A 149 3.59 17.96 -12.19
C ALA A 149 4.81 17.99 -13.13
N VAL A 150 4.57 17.94 -14.44
CA VAL A 150 5.65 18.13 -15.42
C VAL A 150 6.25 19.53 -15.26
N GLY A 151 7.58 19.61 -15.20
CA GLY A 151 8.31 20.88 -15.11
C GLY A 151 8.55 21.37 -13.68
N THR A 152 7.98 20.72 -12.67
CA THR A 152 8.27 21.00 -11.26
C THR A 152 9.23 19.98 -10.68
N ARG A 153 9.94 20.36 -9.61
CA ARG A 153 10.72 19.41 -8.82
C ARG A 153 9.79 18.70 -7.85
N CYS A 154 9.78 17.37 -7.93
CA CYS A 154 9.16 16.52 -6.92
C CYS A 154 10.25 16.04 -5.97
N GLU A 155 10.14 16.40 -4.69
CA GLU A 155 11.10 15.97 -3.68
C GLU A 155 10.89 14.48 -3.34
N ALA A 156 11.99 13.75 -3.23
CA ALA A 156 11.98 12.29 -3.15
C ALA A 156 11.45 11.79 -1.81
N GLU A 157 11.72 12.54 -0.74
CA GLU A 157 11.31 12.27 0.63
C GLU A 157 9.79 12.31 0.84
N ASP A 158 9.05 12.96 -0.06
CA ASP A 158 7.59 13.04 0.00
C ASP A 158 6.89 11.91 -0.78
N GLN A 159 7.65 11.08 -1.50
CA GLN A 159 7.11 10.08 -2.43
C GLN A 159 6.85 8.72 -1.75
N THR A 160 6.30 7.76 -2.51
CA THR A 160 6.08 6.41 -1.98
C THR A 160 7.42 5.68 -1.88
N LEU A 161 7.86 5.42 -0.64
CA LEU A 161 9.10 4.71 -0.32
C LEU A 161 8.82 3.24 0.02
N ASN A 162 9.56 2.31 -0.58
CA ASN A 162 9.50 0.88 -0.27
C ASN A 162 10.90 0.37 0.08
N GLY A 163 11.09 -0.08 1.33
CA GLY A 163 12.38 -0.57 1.81
C GLY A 163 13.46 0.51 1.98
N VAL A 164 13.09 1.79 1.90
CA VAL A 164 13.98 2.95 2.01
C VAL A 164 13.39 3.98 2.97
N GLY A 165 14.23 4.87 3.50
CA GLY A 165 13.83 5.90 4.47
C GLY A 165 14.22 7.31 4.04
N VAL A 166 13.82 8.30 4.82
CA VAL A 166 14.24 9.70 4.64
C VAL A 166 15.45 9.97 5.53
N ALA A 167 16.47 10.64 4.97
CA ALA A 167 17.67 11.06 5.70
C ALA A 167 18.01 12.53 5.43
N MET A 168 18.87 13.08 6.28
CA MET A 168 19.30 14.50 6.26
C MET A 168 20.79 14.68 6.62
N ASP A 169 21.52 13.57 6.75
CA ASP A 169 22.91 13.47 7.25
C ASP A 169 23.97 13.85 6.21
N HIS A 170 23.56 14.22 4.99
CA HIS A 170 24.42 14.77 3.95
C HIS A 170 23.88 16.09 3.43
N SER A 171 24.75 17.05 3.15
CA SER A 171 24.35 18.37 2.63
C SER A 171 24.06 18.36 1.13
N GLY A 172 23.35 19.39 0.68
CA GLY A 172 23.10 19.64 -0.73
C GLY A 172 21.83 18.98 -1.28
N TYR A 173 20.94 18.41 -0.46
CA TYR A 173 19.57 18.09 -0.88
C TYR A 173 18.73 19.37 -1.09
N THR A 174 17.53 19.21 -1.65
CA THR A 174 16.48 20.23 -1.63
C THR A 174 15.30 19.69 -0.84
N GLY A 175 14.34 20.54 -0.47
CA GLY A 175 13.26 20.11 0.40
C GLY A 175 13.72 19.91 1.84
N SER A 176 13.20 18.87 2.49
CA SER A 176 13.44 18.58 3.92
C SER A 176 14.45 17.45 4.13
N GLY A 177 14.81 16.73 3.07
CA GLY A 177 15.79 15.65 3.16
C GLY A 177 16.02 14.96 1.82
N PHE A 178 16.26 13.66 1.86
CA PHE A 178 16.38 12.82 0.67
C PHE A 178 16.02 11.36 0.98
N ALA A 179 15.53 10.62 -0.01
CA ALA A 179 15.35 9.18 0.10
C ALA A 179 16.71 8.46 0.13
N ALA A 180 16.90 7.57 1.10
CA ALA A 180 18.17 6.90 1.39
C ALA A 180 17.97 5.43 1.77
N GLY A 181 19.06 4.66 1.73
CA GLY A 181 19.03 3.22 2.06
C GLY A 181 18.71 2.31 0.88
N PHE A 182 18.94 2.73 -0.36
CA PHE A 182 18.81 1.90 -1.56
C PHE A 182 19.91 0.83 -1.65
N GLN A 183 19.96 -0.09 -0.68
CA GLN A 183 21.03 -1.08 -0.52
C GLN A 183 20.57 -2.53 -0.75
N SER A 184 19.25 -2.77 -0.78
CA SER A 184 18.67 -4.11 -0.93
C SER A 184 17.89 -4.23 -2.25
N THR A 185 17.91 -5.42 -2.85
CA THR A 185 17.05 -5.75 -3.99
C THR A 185 15.58 -5.55 -3.61
N GLY A 186 14.82 -4.90 -4.49
CA GLY A 186 13.40 -4.57 -4.26
C GLY A 186 13.15 -3.22 -3.60
N ASN A 187 14.21 -2.56 -3.11
CA ASN A 187 14.10 -1.17 -2.64
C ASN A 187 13.70 -0.28 -3.81
N SER A 188 12.68 0.55 -3.60
CA SER A 188 12.15 1.41 -4.64
C SER A 188 11.58 2.70 -4.07
N LEU A 189 11.60 3.72 -4.93
CA LEU A 189 10.82 4.93 -4.78
C LEU A 189 9.87 5.01 -5.96
N SER A 190 8.60 5.29 -5.69
CA SER A 190 7.56 5.46 -6.72
C SER A 190 6.92 6.84 -6.58
N PHE A 191 6.73 7.51 -7.71
CA PHE A 191 6.04 8.78 -7.82
C PHE A 191 4.98 8.68 -8.91
N SER A 192 3.86 9.40 -8.73
CA SER A 192 2.83 9.54 -9.76
C SER A 192 3.02 10.87 -10.47
N VAL A 193 2.77 10.93 -11.78
CA VAL A 193 2.89 12.17 -12.57
C VAL A 193 1.61 12.46 -13.33
N THR A 194 1.15 13.71 -13.25
CA THR A 194 0.10 14.22 -14.14
C THR A 194 0.76 14.86 -15.35
N VAL A 195 0.46 14.33 -16.54
CA VAL A 195 0.95 14.89 -17.81
C VAL A 195 -0.14 15.72 -18.50
N PRO A 196 0.18 16.91 -19.01
CA PRO A 196 -0.81 17.77 -19.67
C PRO A 196 -1.22 17.24 -21.06
N LYS A 197 -0.39 16.40 -21.67
CA LYS A 197 -0.64 15.82 -23.00
C LYS A 197 0.02 14.44 -23.10
N ALA A 198 -0.51 13.56 -23.95
CA ALA A 198 0.22 12.35 -24.33
C ALA A 198 1.53 12.73 -25.05
N GLY A 199 2.64 12.06 -24.72
CA GLY A 199 3.91 12.33 -25.36
C GLY A 199 5.12 11.77 -24.61
N THR A 200 6.30 12.12 -25.09
CA THR A 200 7.57 11.78 -24.44
C THR A 200 7.97 12.86 -23.45
N TYR A 201 8.23 12.47 -22.22
CA TYR A 201 8.70 13.33 -21.15
C TYR A 201 10.09 12.91 -20.67
N GLN A 202 10.87 13.88 -20.20
CA GLN A 202 12.18 13.63 -19.62
C GLN A 202 12.03 13.49 -18.11
N VAL A 203 12.41 12.34 -17.58
CA VAL A 203 12.59 12.15 -16.13
C VAL A 203 14.04 12.46 -15.80
N ALA A 204 14.24 13.42 -14.89
CA ALA A 204 15.56 13.82 -14.43
C ALA A 204 15.69 13.53 -12.93
N THR A 205 16.50 12.54 -12.58
CA THR A 205 16.73 12.16 -11.18
C THR A 205 17.98 12.84 -10.64
N ARG A 206 17.86 13.53 -9.52
CA ARG A 206 19.02 14.04 -8.77
C ARG A 206 19.37 13.04 -7.68
N TYR A 207 20.60 12.56 -7.68
CA TYR A 207 21.06 11.53 -6.74
C TYR A 207 22.50 11.78 -6.31
N ALA A 208 22.91 11.12 -5.24
CA ALA A 208 24.30 11.01 -4.82
C ALA A 208 24.65 9.53 -4.76
N ASN A 209 25.86 9.16 -5.19
CA ASN A 209 26.39 7.81 -5.07
C ASN A 209 27.88 7.91 -4.73
N ALA A 210 28.29 7.30 -3.62
CA ALA A 210 29.68 7.32 -3.17
C ALA A 210 30.46 6.04 -3.56
N VAL A 211 29.79 4.99 -4.06
CA VAL A 211 30.39 3.66 -4.29
C VAL A 211 30.76 3.36 -5.75
N GLY A 212 30.42 4.25 -6.70
CA GLY A 212 30.88 4.14 -8.10
C GLY A 212 30.27 2.96 -8.87
N GLY A 213 29.16 3.20 -9.56
CA GLY A 213 28.50 2.28 -10.48
C GLY A 213 27.19 2.89 -10.98
N ASP A 214 26.87 2.72 -12.26
CA ASP A 214 25.61 3.16 -12.90
C ASP A 214 24.70 1.96 -13.18
#